data_AF-A0A1P8FFK3-F1
#
_entry.id   AF-A0A1P8FFK3-F1
#
_cell.length_a   1.000
_cell.length_b   1.000
_cell.length_c   1.000
_cell.angle_alpha   90.00
_cell.angle_beta   90.00
_cell.angle_gamma   90.00
#
_symmetry.space_group_name_H-M   'P 1'
#
loop_
_entity.id
_entity.type
_entity.pdbx_description
1 polymer ?
#
loop_
_entity_poly.entity_id
_entity_poly.type
_entity_poly.pdbx_seq_one_letter_code
_entity_poly.pdbx_strand_id
1 'polypeptide(L)'
;MIRAVAILACVLASSALASADAITDQASAIQAAKKYLKARCTTETPCKFKALREGKQWSVFVEFTKRLAPNGEPVGYPGGHATLYFGSEGSLLRYIPGE
;
A
#
# COMPACT_ATOMS: atom_id res chain seq x y z
N MET A 1 18.36 49.06 -22.23
CA MET A 1 17.30 48.30 -21.55
C MET A 1 17.80 46.89 -21.30
N ILE A 2 17.53 46.36 -20.10
CA ILE A 2 18.29 45.32 -19.40
C ILE A 2 18.08 43.91 -19.99
N ARG A 3 19.19 43.18 -20.15
CA ARG A 3 19.25 41.73 -20.40
C ARG A 3 18.89 40.99 -19.11
N ALA A 4 17.99 40.01 -19.16
CA ALA A 4 17.86 39.00 -18.10
C ALA A 4 17.42 37.65 -18.69
N VAL A 5 18.37 36.73 -18.67
CA VAL A 5 18.27 35.32 -19.05
C VAL A 5 17.45 34.59 -17.98
N ALA A 6 16.29 34.04 -18.34
CA ALA A 6 15.53 33.16 -17.46
C ALA A 6 16.02 31.72 -17.64
N ILE A 7 16.82 31.26 -16.67
CA ILE A 7 17.31 29.89 -16.54
C ILE A 7 16.11 29.03 -16.16
N LEU A 8 15.61 28.22 -17.11
CA LEU A 8 14.56 27.24 -16.87
C LEU A 8 15.17 26.07 -16.10
N ALA A 9 14.93 26.03 -14.78
CA ALA A 9 15.37 24.97 -13.90
C ALA A 9 14.69 23.65 -14.29
N CYS A 10 15.49 22.71 -14.78
CA CYS A 10 15.09 21.33 -15.03
C CYS A 10 14.85 20.65 -13.68
N VAL A 11 13.58 20.47 -13.32
CA VAL A 11 13.17 19.77 -12.11
C VAL A 11 13.56 18.29 -12.27
N LEU A 12 14.58 17.88 -11.52
CA LEU A 12 14.99 16.49 -11.39
C LEU A 12 13.80 15.66 -10.89
N ALA A 13 13.24 14.86 -11.79
CA ALA A 13 12.28 13.81 -11.46
C ALA A 13 13.01 12.76 -10.62
N SER A 14 12.84 12.82 -9.30
CA SER A 14 13.25 11.76 -8.39
C SER A 14 12.38 10.53 -8.64
N SER A 15 12.77 9.70 -9.61
CA SER A 15 12.31 8.32 -9.71
C SER A 15 12.85 7.56 -8.50
N ALA A 16 12.14 7.65 -7.38
CA ALA A 16 12.28 6.72 -6.28
C ALA A 16 11.94 5.33 -6.85
N LEU A 17 12.97 4.61 -7.27
CA LEU A 17 12.90 3.16 -7.39
C LEU A 17 12.43 2.68 -6.03
N ALA A 18 11.16 2.30 -5.96
CA ALA A 18 10.62 1.63 -4.81
C ALA A 18 11.37 0.30 -4.72
N SER A 19 12.47 0.27 -3.98
CA SER A 19 13.12 -0.97 -3.57
C SER A 19 12.02 -1.86 -3.02
N ALA A 20 11.75 -2.95 -3.72
CA ALA A 20 10.84 -3.96 -3.24
C ALA A 20 11.62 -4.66 -2.12
N ASP A 21 11.24 -4.35 -0.88
CA ASP A 21 11.88 -4.95 0.29
C ASP A 21 11.53 -6.43 0.28
N ALA A 22 12.55 -7.29 0.33
CA ALA A 22 12.34 -8.73 0.30
C ALA A 22 11.43 -9.16 1.47
N ILE A 23 10.47 -10.03 1.18
CA ILE A 23 9.54 -10.53 2.19
C ILE A 23 10.13 -11.79 2.83
N THR A 24 10.75 -11.60 3.98
CA THR A 24 11.38 -12.68 4.76
C THR A 24 10.51 -13.15 5.93
N ASP A 25 9.60 -12.31 6.38
CA ASP A 25 8.78 -12.53 7.57
C ASP A 25 7.41 -11.83 7.49
N GLN A 26 6.57 -12.08 8.50
CA GLN A 26 5.22 -11.54 8.56
C GLN A 26 5.17 -10.00 8.55
N ALA A 27 6.11 -9.33 9.21
CA ALA A 27 6.13 -7.89 9.29
C ALA A 27 6.51 -7.27 7.93
N SER A 28 7.50 -7.85 7.24
CA SER A 28 7.87 -7.44 5.88
C SER A 28 6.72 -7.61 4.88
N ALA A 29 5.91 -8.68 5.00
CA ALA A 29 4.72 -8.89 4.17
C ALA A 29 3.66 -7.80 4.40
N ILE A 30 3.40 -7.48 5.67
CA ILE A 30 2.47 -6.40 6.05
C ILE A 30 2.99 -5.04 5.55
N GLN A 31 4.29 -4.80 5.62
CA GLN A 31 4.89 -3.55 5.13
C GLN A 31 4.73 -3.41 3.61
N ALA A 32 4.95 -4.48 2.84
CA ALA A 32 4.70 -4.51 1.41
C ALA A 32 3.22 -4.19 1.09
N ALA A 33 2.28 -4.79 1.83
CA ALA A 33 0.85 -4.49 1.71
C ALA A 33 0.50 -3.04 2.02
N LYS A 34 1.05 -2.47 3.11
CA LYS A 34 0.85 -1.07 3.48
C LYS A 34 1.40 -0.12 2.41
N LYS A 35 2.56 -0.44 1.83
CA LYS A 35 3.17 0.35 0.75
C LYS A 35 2.30 0.32 -0.50
N TYR A 36 1.81 -0.86 -0.89
CA TYR A 36 0.93 -1.04 -2.04
C TYR A 36 -0.41 -0.30 -1.86
N LEU A 37 -1.01 -0.36 -0.67
CA LEU A 37 -2.32 0.22 -0.39
C LEU A 37 -2.26 1.63 0.21
N LYS A 38 -1.11 2.32 0.20
CA LYS A 38 -0.92 3.63 0.83
C LYS A 38 -1.97 4.67 0.41
N ALA A 39 -2.37 4.65 -0.86
CA ALA A 39 -3.39 5.58 -1.38
C ALA A 39 -4.84 5.19 -1.03
N ARG A 40 -5.09 3.93 -0.66
CA ARG A 40 -6.43 3.41 -0.33
C ARG A 40 -6.70 3.38 1.18
N CYS A 41 -5.65 3.19 1.97
CA CYS A 41 -5.70 3.18 3.42
C CYS A 41 -5.46 4.59 3.96
N THR A 42 -6.54 5.29 4.29
CA THR A 42 -6.49 6.67 4.78
C THR A 42 -6.97 6.75 6.23
N THR A 43 -6.94 7.93 6.83
CA THR A 43 -7.52 8.16 8.16
C THR A 43 -9.03 7.90 8.18
N GLU A 44 -9.72 8.18 7.08
CA GLU A 44 -11.18 7.96 6.93
C GLU A 44 -11.50 6.51 6.58
N THR A 45 -10.57 5.85 5.89
CA THR A 45 -10.65 4.45 5.46
C THR A 45 -9.47 3.62 6.00
N PRO A 46 -9.35 3.45 7.32
CA PRO A 46 -8.20 2.73 7.86
C PRO A 46 -8.27 1.26 7.46
N CYS A 47 -7.10 0.66 7.25
CA CYS A 47 -6.98 -0.73 6.86
C CYS A 47 -6.43 -1.56 8.01
N LYS A 48 -6.95 -2.78 8.17
CA LYS A 48 -6.35 -3.80 9.02
C LYS A 48 -5.68 -4.84 8.15
N PHE A 49 -4.53 -5.35 8.59
CA PHE A 49 -3.70 -6.26 7.82
C PHE A 49 -3.45 -7.53 8.63
N LYS A 50 -3.58 -8.69 7.98
CA LYS A 50 -3.21 -9.99 8.53
C LYS A 50 -2.43 -10.76 7.48
N ALA A 51 -1.14 -10.95 7.73
CA ALA A 51 -0.30 -11.75 6.87
C ALA A 51 -0.35 -13.23 7.26
N LEU A 52 -0.39 -14.11 6.26
CA LEU A 52 -0.43 -15.56 6.36
C LEU A 52 0.64 -16.12 5.41
N ARG A 53 1.32 -17.18 5.84
CA ARG A 53 2.26 -17.90 4.99
C ARG A 53 1.55 -19.07 4.33
N GLU A 54 1.45 -19.04 3.01
CA GLU A 54 0.80 -20.07 2.21
C GLU A 54 1.88 -20.84 1.42
N GLY A 55 2.45 -21.86 2.06
CA GLY A 55 3.58 -22.61 1.50
C GLY A 55 4.82 -21.74 1.35
N LYS A 56 5.23 -21.46 0.10
CA LYS A 56 6.42 -20.66 -0.22
C LYS A 56 6.14 -19.17 -0.43
N GLN A 57 4.87 -18.76 -0.43
CA GLN A 57 4.45 -17.38 -0.67
C GLN A 57 3.82 -16.76 0.58
N TRP A 58 3.81 -15.43 0.61
CA TRP A 58 3.10 -14.67 1.63
C TRP A 58 1.82 -14.12 1.02
N SER A 59 0.71 -14.34 1.72
CA SER A 59 -0.54 -13.63 1.46
C SER A 59 -0.84 -12.67 2.59
N VAL A 60 -1.47 -11.55 2.26
CA VAL A 60 -1.89 -10.53 3.21
C VAL A 60 -3.36 -10.25 2.99
N PHE A 61 -4.17 -10.71 3.93
CA PHE A 61 -5.56 -10.30 4.03
C PHE A 61 -5.61 -8.85 4.51
N VAL A 62 -6.35 -8.02 3.79
CA VAL A 62 -6.63 -6.64 4.17
C VAL A 62 -8.13 -6.46 4.36
N GLU A 63 -8.50 -5.82 5.46
CA GLU A 63 -9.86 -5.34 5.70
C GLU A 63 -9.86 -3.82 5.54
N PHE A 64 -10.65 -3.32 4.60
CA PHE A 64 -10.95 -1.91 4.43
C PHE A 64 -12.11 -1.56 5.36
N THR A 65 -11.87 -0.63 6.28
CA THR A 65 -12.92 -0.13 7.17
C THR A 65 -13.31 1.28 6.77
N LYS A 66 -14.45 1.75 7.28
CA LYS A 66 -14.91 3.13 7.11
C LYS A 66 -15.22 3.73 8.46
N ARG A 67 -14.92 5.01 8.64
CA ARG A 67 -15.44 5.80 9.76
C ARG A 67 -16.77 6.43 9.38
N LEU A 68 -17.79 6.25 10.21
CA LEU A 68 -19.10 6.91 10.03
C LEU A 68 -19.12 8.33 10.60
N ALA A 69 -18.14 8.67 11.44
CA ALA A 69 -17.94 9.99 12.04
C ALA A 69 -16.43 10.25 12.23
N PRO A 70 -15.97 11.51 12.29
CA PRO A 70 -14.55 11.86 12.37
C PRO A 70 -13.75 11.14 13.47
N ASN A 71 -14.39 10.83 14.60
CA ASN A 71 -13.81 10.12 15.75
C ASN A 71 -14.51 8.78 16.05
N GLY A 72 -15.33 8.28 15.12
CA GLY A 72 -16.00 7.00 15.26
C GLY A 72 -15.03 5.84 15.10
N GLU A 73 -15.34 4.72 15.77
CA GLU A 73 -14.66 3.45 15.55
C GLU A 73 -14.77 3.04 14.07
N PRO A 74 -13.67 2.61 13.43
CA PRO A 74 -13.74 2.12 12.06
C PRO A 74 -14.53 0.81 11.97
N VAL A 75 -15.54 0.78 11.12
CA VAL A 75 -16.40 -0.39 10.91
C VAL A 75 -16.12 -1.05 9.56
N GLY A 76 -16.11 -2.38 9.54
CA GLY A 76 -16.06 -3.16 8.30
C GLY A 76 -17.37 -3.01 7.51
N TYR A 77 -17.34 -3.39 6.24
CA TYR A 77 -18.52 -3.44 5.37
C TYR A 77 -18.39 -4.61 4.37
N PRO A 78 -19.51 -5.14 3.84
CA PRO A 78 -19.49 -6.22 2.84
C PRO A 78 -18.64 -5.84 1.61
N GLY A 79 -17.86 -6.78 1.05
CA GLY A 79 -16.88 -6.49 0.00
C GLY A 79 -15.69 -5.61 0.43
N GLY A 80 -15.65 -5.15 1.68
CA GLY A 80 -14.60 -4.31 2.25
C GLY A 80 -13.34 -5.08 2.62
N HIS A 81 -12.93 -6.05 1.82
CA HIS A 81 -11.70 -6.82 2.07
C HIS A 81 -11.05 -7.28 0.78
N ALA A 82 -9.78 -7.68 0.85
CA ALA A 82 -9.06 -8.30 -0.25
C ALA A 82 -7.89 -9.14 0.27
N THR A 83 -7.40 -10.05 -0.56
CA THR A 83 -6.16 -10.80 -0.30
C THR A 83 -5.11 -10.42 -1.33
N LEU A 84 -3.94 -9.98 -0.83
CA LEU A 84 -2.77 -9.65 -1.63
C LEU A 84 -1.76 -10.80 -1.56
N TYR A 85 -1.26 -11.26 -2.69
CA TYR A 85 -0.19 -12.26 -2.75
C TYR A 85 1.10 -11.58 -3.19
N PHE A 86 2.16 -11.79 -2.45
CA PHE A 86 3.46 -11.21 -2.75
C PHE A 86 4.52 -12.26 -3.05
N GLY A 87 5.41 -11.90 -3.97
CA GLY A 87 6.63 -12.64 -4.25
C GLY A 87 7.66 -12.44 -3.15
N SER A 88 8.71 -13.27 -3.16
CA SER A 88 9.82 -13.18 -2.20
C SER A 88 10.54 -11.83 -2.23
N GLU A 89 10.51 -11.15 -3.38
CA GLU A 89 11.10 -9.84 -3.61
C GLU A 89 10.21 -8.69 -3.16
N GLY A 90 8.99 -8.95 -2.65
CA GLY A 90 8.05 -7.91 -2.24
C GLY A 90 7.22 -7.32 -3.39
N SER A 91 7.30 -7.90 -4.58
CA SER A 91 6.41 -7.56 -5.70
C SER A 91 5.02 -8.13 -5.46
N LEU A 92 3.97 -7.40 -5.85
CA LEU A 92 2.62 -7.93 -5.83
C LEU A 92 2.44 -8.90 -7.00
N LEU A 93 2.16 -10.16 -6.70
CA LEU A 93 1.85 -11.17 -7.70
C LEU A 93 0.36 -11.21 -8.04
N ARG A 94 -0.51 -11.05 -7.03
CA ARG A 94 -1.95 -11.17 -7.23
C ARG A 94 -2.74 -10.33 -6.23
N TYR A 95 -3.84 -9.75 -6.72
CA TYR A 95 -4.88 -9.10 -5.93
C TYR A 95 -6.19 -9.87 -6.10
N ILE A 96 -6.80 -10.31 -5.01
CA ILE A 96 -8.12 -10.96 -5.00
C ILE A 96 -9.07 -10.11 -4.17
N PRO A 97 -10.05 -9.40 -4.76
CA PRO A 97 -11.07 -8.69 -3.98
C PRO A 97 -11.97 -9.69 -3.26
N GLY A 98 -12.44 -9.31 -2.08
CA GLY A 98 -13.52 -10.00 -1.38
C GLY A 98 -14.88 -9.65 -1.94
N GLU A 99 -15.83 -10.59 -1.83
CA GLU A 99 -17.24 -10.40 -2.19
C GLU A 99 -18.07 -9.75 -1.06
#